data_AF-A0A843J8N5-F1
#
_entry.id   AF-A0A843J8N5-F1
#
_cell.length_a   1.000
_cell.length_b   1.000
_cell.length_c   1.000
_cell.angle_alpha   90.00
_cell.angle_beta   90.00
_cell.angle_gamma   90.00
#
_symmetry.space_group_name_H-M   'P 1'
#
loop_
_entity.id
_entity.type
_entity.pdbx_description
1 polymer ?
#
loop_
_entity_poly.entity_id
_entity_poly.type
_entity_poly.pdbx_seq_one_letter_code
_entity_poly.pdbx_strand_id
1 'polypeptide(L)'
;MLSIICYLKEFLRAEWIKKFLFAKTPPLVTPPHYRDFPQLTGKECSHELRCMMICPVPDAIKVLKGEDGKWRPVIYKGHCLRCGLCVEACPDNVLTSGRILEQNEIDRTSLLGTYHLVIDNKLCMKCGNCSVACPINKEIDPRLAHNATSSNDDVIMRIKNSKLTILHPEKCTGCKTCEETCPNRAIRVYRRVEAVQD
;
A
#
# COMPACT_ATOMS: atom_id res chain seq x y z
N MET A 1 -22.67 5.35 57.68
CA MET A 1 -22.95 6.48 56.76
C MET A 1 -21.82 7.49 56.90
N LEU A 2 -20.96 7.63 55.89
CA LEU A 2 -19.99 8.73 55.87
C LEU A 2 -20.79 10.04 55.78
N SER A 3 -20.71 10.85 56.84
CA SER A 3 -21.41 12.13 56.92
C SER A 3 -20.98 13.03 55.75
N ILE A 4 -21.93 13.78 55.18
CA ILE A 4 -21.70 14.80 54.14
C ILE A 4 -20.55 15.76 54.51
N ILE A 5 -20.33 15.93 55.83
CA ILE A 5 -19.26 16.72 56.43
C ILE A 5 -17.87 16.18 56.06
N CYS A 6 -17.69 14.85 55.98
CA CYS A 6 -16.41 14.25 55.59
C CYS A 6 -16.07 14.56 54.12
N TYR A 7 -17.06 14.56 53.23
CA TYR A 7 -16.88 14.94 51.83
C TYR A 7 -16.56 16.42 51.70
N LEU A 8 -17.33 17.29 52.36
CA LEU A 8 -17.06 18.74 52.39
C LEU A 8 -15.64 19.05 52.87
N LYS A 9 -15.13 18.35 53.89
CA LYS A 9 -13.75 18.52 54.36
C LYS A 9 -12.71 18.17 53.31
N GLU A 10 -12.94 17.14 52.48
CA GLU A 10 -11.99 16.80 51.41
C GLU A 10 -12.09 17.72 50.19
N PHE A 11 -13.29 18.18 49.83
CA PHE A 11 -13.48 19.16 48.76
C PHE A 11 -12.96 20.56 49.13
N LEU A 12 -12.96 20.92 50.42
CA LEU A 12 -12.43 22.19 50.91
C LEU A 12 -10.92 22.16 51.21
N ARG A 13 -10.23 21.03 50.97
CA ARG A 13 -8.76 21.01 51.07
C ARG A 13 -8.17 21.99 50.07
N ALA A 14 -7.29 22.87 50.55
CA ALA A 14 -6.59 23.82 49.70
C ALA A 14 -5.81 23.13 48.55
N GLU A 15 -5.29 21.93 48.78
CA GLU A 15 -4.67 21.10 47.73
C GLU A 15 -5.68 20.64 46.66
N TRP A 16 -6.88 20.24 47.08
CA TRP A 16 -7.93 19.81 46.16
C TRP A 16 -8.40 20.99 45.30
N ILE A 17 -8.71 22.13 45.91
CA ILE A 17 -9.10 23.36 45.21
C ILE A 17 -8.02 23.80 44.23
N LYS A 18 -6.74 23.76 44.64
CA LYS A 18 -5.62 24.11 43.75
C LYS A 18 -5.49 23.15 42.57
N LYS A 19 -5.57 21.83 42.80
CA LYS A 19 -5.50 20.82 41.73
C LYS A 19 -6.70 20.89 40.80
N PHE A 20 -7.89 21.20 41.31
CA PHE A 20 -9.12 21.27 40.54
C PHE A 20 -9.19 22.54 39.68
N LEU A 21 -8.91 23.72 40.26
CA LEU A 21 -9.00 25.00 39.56
C LEU A 21 -7.77 25.34 38.71
N PHE A 22 -6.59 24.81 39.06
CA PHE A 22 -5.33 25.05 38.34
C PHE A 22 -4.76 23.78 37.72
N ALA A 23 -5.62 22.81 37.37
CA ALA A 23 -5.23 21.67 36.55
C ALA A 23 -4.66 22.18 35.22
N LYS A 24 -3.33 22.11 35.08
CA LYS A 24 -2.67 22.30 33.79
C LYS A 24 -2.45 20.93 33.20
N THR A 25 -2.91 20.74 31.97
CA THR A 25 -2.47 19.58 31.19
C THR A 25 -0.95 19.67 31.06
N PRO A 26 -0.20 18.62 31.43
CA PRO A 26 1.23 18.56 31.15
C PRO A 26 1.46 18.87 29.67
N PRO A 27 2.54 19.60 29.30
CA PRO A 27 2.84 19.86 27.90
C PRO A 27 2.93 18.52 27.16
N LEU A 28 2.27 18.44 26.01
CA LEU A 28 2.31 17.25 25.18
C LEU A 28 3.74 17.09 24.63
N VAL A 29 4.46 16.10 25.15
CA VAL A 29 5.75 15.68 24.60
C VAL A 29 5.48 14.53 23.64
N THR A 30 5.76 14.73 22.36
CA THR A 30 5.67 13.69 21.35
C THR A 30 6.81 12.69 21.54
N PRO A 31 6.53 11.41 21.85
CA PRO A 31 7.59 10.44 22.04
C PRO A 31 8.26 10.10 20.71
N PRO A 32 9.52 9.60 20.71
CA PRO A 32 10.26 9.29 19.48
C PRO A 32 9.57 8.28 18.57
N HIS A 33 8.81 7.34 19.13
CA HIS A 33 8.10 6.29 18.39
C HIS A 33 6.73 6.75 17.84
N TYR A 34 6.33 8.00 18.09
CA TYR A 34 5.12 8.55 17.50
C TYR A 34 5.34 8.71 15.99
N ARG A 35 4.54 7.98 15.20
CA ARG A 35 4.72 7.93 13.74
C ARG A 35 4.47 9.28 13.05
N ASP A 36 3.53 10.06 13.58
CA ASP A 36 3.01 11.27 12.95
C ASP A 36 2.58 11.03 11.48
N PHE A 37 2.28 12.08 10.73
CA PHE A 37 2.10 11.98 9.28
C PHE A 37 3.44 11.77 8.57
N PRO A 38 3.51 10.94 7.53
CA PRO A 38 4.76 10.77 6.79
C PRO A 38 5.22 12.07 6.13
N GLN A 39 6.53 12.29 6.13
CA GLN A 39 7.21 13.48 5.60
C GLN A 39 8.21 13.08 4.51
N LEU A 40 8.54 14.01 3.61
CA LEU A 40 9.53 13.76 2.56
C LEU A 40 10.94 13.79 3.14
N THR A 41 11.77 12.82 2.79
CA THR A 41 13.19 12.76 3.18
C THR A 41 14.08 13.64 2.29
N GLY A 42 13.58 14.07 1.13
CA GLY A 42 14.35 14.77 0.10
C GLY A 42 14.98 13.85 -0.95
N LYS A 43 14.86 12.52 -0.80
CA LYS A 43 15.28 11.55 -1.82
C LYS A 43 14.36 11.61 -3.06
N GLU A 44 14.89 11.23 -4.21
CA GLU A 44 14.13 11.20 -5.47
C GLU A 44 13.21 9.98 -5.54
N CYS A 45 12.04 10.14 -6.16
CA CYS A 45 11.08 9.05 -6.31
C CYS A 45 11.22 8.40 -7.69
N SER A 46 11.47 7.08 -7.72
CA SER A 46 11.56 6.28 -8.94
C SER A 46 10.19 5.99 -9.59
N HIS A 47 9.10 6.56 -9.06
CA HIS A 47 7.74 6.42 -9.58
C HIS A 47 7.24 4.96 -9.64
N GLU A 48 7.65 4.11 -8.69
CA GLU A 48 7.20 2.71 -8.61
C GLU A 48 5.80 2.52 -8.01
N LEU A 49 5.20 3.60 -7.47
CA LEU A 49 3.83 3.62 -6.92
C LEU A 49 3.55 2.63 -5.76
N ARG A 50 4.57 1.99 -5.19
CA ARG A 50 4.41 1.02 -4.09
C ARG A 50 3.68 1.61 -2.88
N CYS A 51 3.93 2.88 -2.57
CA CYS A 51 3.29 3.61 -1.48
C CYS A 51 1.77 3.81 -1.69
N MET A 52 1.32 3.98 -2.95
CA MET A 52 -0.10 4.03 -3.31
C MET A 52 -0.72 2.64 -3.23
N MET A 53 -0.02 1.63 -3.78
CA MET A 53 -0.52 0.26 -3.84
C MET A 53 -0.60 -0.43 -2.47
N ILE A 54 0.25 -0.06 -1.51
CA ILE A 54 0.23 -0.64 -0.15
C ILE A 54 -0.77 0.08 0.77
N CYS A 55 -1.23 1.28 0.38
CA CYS A 55 -2.08 2.08 1.24
C CYS A 55 -3.45 1.40 1.40
N PRO A 56 -3.89 1.08 2.62
CA PRO A 56 -5.20 0.45 2.84
C PRO A 56 -6.35 1.44 2.66
N VAL A 57 -6.06 2.75 2.65
CA VAL A 57 -7.06 3.80 2.50
C VAL A 57 -6.99 4.37 1.08
N PRO A 58 -8.06 4.26 0.28
CA PRO A 58 -8.07 4.85 -1.05
C PRO A 58 -7.89 6.37 -0.96
N ASP A 59 -7.16 6.93 -1.92
CA ASP A 59 -6.89 8.36 -2.04
C ASP A 59 -6.14 9.02 -0.87
N ALA A 60 -5.64 8.28 0.12
CA ALA A 60 -4.86 8.87 1.21
C ALA A 60 -3.47 9.36 0.76
N ILE A 61 -2.93 8.79 -0.31
CA ILE A 61 -1.65 9.13 -0.89
C ILE A 61 -1.73 9.09 -2.42
N LYS A 62 -1.13 10.08 -3.09
CA LYS A 62 -1.01 10.14 -4.56
C LYS A 62 0.40 10.52 -4.94
N VAL A 63 0.96 9.90 -5.97
CA VAL A 63 2.26 10.29 -6.52
C VAL A 63 2.00 11.21 -7.71
N LEU A 64 2.41 12.47 -7.58
CA LEU A 64 2.18 13.52 -8.56
C LEU A 64 3.51 14.02 -9.12
N LYS A 65 3.50 14.43 -10.39
CA LYS A 65 4.65 15.07 -11.03
C LYS A 65 4.60 16.57 -10.73
N GLY A 66 5.67 17.12 -10.17
CA GLY A 66 5.81 18.55 -9.96
C GLY A 66 6.12 19.32 -11.24
N GLU A 67 6.09 20.65 -11.16
CA GLU A 67 6.49 21.57 -12.24
C GLU A 67 7.98 21.41 -12.61
N ASP A 68 8.79 20.97 -11.66
CA ASP A 68 10.20 20.57 -11.80
C ASP A 68 10.38 19.25 -12.59
N GLY A 69 9.28 18.60 -12.98
CA GLY A 69 9.29 17.31 -13.65
C GLY A 69 9.59 16.13 -12.73
N LYS A 70 9.79 16.34 -11.42
CA LYS A 70 10.11 15.29 -10.45
C LYS A 70 8.84 14.69 -9.86
N TRP A 71 8.85 13.38 -9.62
CA TRP A 71 7.75 12.69 -8.97
C TRP A 71 7.84 12.83 -7.45
N ARG A 72 6.71 13.11 -6.80
CA ARG A 72 6.63 13.19 -5.33
C ARG A 72 5.31 12.65 -4.79
N PRO A 73 5.34 11.85 -3.70
CA PRO A 73 4.13 11.46 -2.99
C PRO A 73 3.54 12.66 -2.23
N VAL A 74 2.23 12.84 -2.37
CA VAL A 74 1.40 13.82 -1.67
C VAL A 74 0.45 13.07 -0.76
N ILE A 75 0.45 13.41 0.54
CA ILE A 75 -0.32 12.74 1.58
C ILE A 75 -1.47 13.63 2.02
N TYR A 76 -2.69 13.10 1.95
CA TYR A 76 -3.89 13.78 2.40
C TYR A 76 -4.18 13.45 3.86
N LYS A 77 -3.92 14.41 4.75
CA LYS A 77 -4.02 14.23 6.20
C LYS A 77 -5.41 13.78 6.69
N GLY A 78 -6.47 14.14 5.97
CA GLY A 78 -7.84 13.74 6.30
C GLY A 78 -8.13 12.25 6.13
N HIS A 79 -7.40 11.56 5.25
CA HIS A 79 -7.59 10.13 4.99
C HIS A 79 -6.47 9.27 5.61
N CYS A 80 -5.31 9.86 5.88
CA CYS A 80 -4.15 9.13 6.39
C CYS A 80 -4.35 8.67 7.84
N LEU A 81 -4.39 7.34 8.03
CA LEU A 81 -4.47 6.70 9.35
C LEU A 81 -3.10 6.58 10.06
N ARG A 82 -2.03 7.12 9.48
CA ARG A 82 -0.65 7.12 10.05
C ARG A 82 -0.12 5.71 10.35
N CYS A 83 -0.49 4.74 9.51
CA CYS A 83 -0.07 3.34 9.69
C CYS A 83 1.41 3.11 9.42
N GLY A 84 2.05 3.88 8.54
CA GLY A 84 3.48 3.76 8.22
C GLY A 84 3.82 2.84 7.04
N LEU A 85 2.87 2.08 6.51
CA LEU A 85 3.10 1.13 5.40
C LEU A 85 3.71 1.76 4.15
N CYS A 86 3.34 3.01 3.85
CA CYS A 86 3.90 3.76 2.71
C CYS A 86 5.40 4.06 2.85
N VAL A 87 5.90 4.13 4.08
CA VAL A 87 7.33 4.31 4.40
C VAL A 87 8.07 3.00 4.23
N GLU A 88 7.54 1.91 4.81
CA GLU A 88 8.15 0.57 4.73
C GLU A 88 8.19 0.01 3.30
N ALA A 89 7.17 0.32 2.49
CA ALA A 89 7.07 -0.22 1.13
C ALA A 89 7.89 0.54 0.09
N CYS A 90 8.51 1.68 0.44
CA CYS A 90 9.23 2.52 -0.51
C CYS A 90 10.69 2.07 -0.62
N PRO A 91 11.15 1.54 -1.78
CA PRO A 91 12.54 1.10 -1.93
C PRO A 91 13.52 2.27 -1.93
N ASP A 92 13.07 3.45 -2.37
CA ASP A 92 13.86 4.67 -2.44
C ASP A 92 13.92 5.43 -1.11
N ASN A 93 13.18 5.01 -0.07
CA ASN A 93 13.06 5.69 1.22
C ASN A 93 12.69 7.19 1.10
N VAL A 94 11.78 7.54 0.18
CA VAL A 94 11.32 8.93 -0.09
C VAL A 94 10.49 9.51 1.06
N LEU A 95 9.85 8.65 1.85
CA LEU A 95 8.98 9.03 2.96
C LEU A 95 9.60 8.58 4.28
N THR A 96 9.47 9.38 5.33
CA THR A 96 9.84 9.03 6.71
C THR A 96 8.68 9.29 7.66
N SER A 97 8.57 8.50 8.73
CA SER A 97 7.52 8.61 9.74
C SER A 97 8.01 7.94 11.03
N GLY A 98 8.07 8.70 12.12
CA GLY A 98 8.65 8.24 13.39
C GLY A 98 10.02 7.59 13.20
N ARG A 99 10.17 6.36 13.72
CA ARG A 99 11.41 5.56 13.65
C ARG A 99 11.38 4.43 12.63
N ILE A 100 10.41 4.44 11.70
CA ILE A 100 10.18 3.29 10.81
C ILE A 100 11.38 3.04 9.90
N LEU A 101 11.91 4.07 9.23
CA LEU A 101 13.08 3.90 8.36
C LEU A 101 14.32 3.45 9.14
N GLU A 102 14.59 4.09 10.28
CA GLU A 102 15.72 3.73 11.17
C GLU A 102 15.62 2.26 11.59
N GLN A 103 14.43 1.80 11.99
CA GLN A 103 14.20 0.42 12.40
C GLN A 103 14.36 -0.57 11.25
N ASN A 104 13.86 -0.25 10.06
CA ASN A 104 14.01 -1.10 8.88
C ASN A 104 15.49 -1.27 8.49
N GLU A 105 16.29 -0.20 8.59
CA GLU A 105 17.73 -0.23 8.32
C GLU A 105 18.49 -1.05 9.37
N ILE A 106 18.13 -0.96 10.66
CA ILE A 106 18.71 -1.76 11.74
C ILE A 106 18.37 -3.24 11.57
N ASP A 107 17.09 -3.54 11.37
CA ASP A 107 16.59 -4.91 11.27
C ASP A 107 16.88 -5.56 9.91
N ARG A 108 17.31 -4.76 8.92
CA ARG A 108 17.51 -5.15 7.52
C ARG A 108 16.25 -5.78 6.93
N THR A 109 15.11 -5.14 7.18
CA THR A 109 13.80 -5.62 6.71
C THR A 109 13.33 -4.83 5.49
N SER A 110 12.75 -5.53 4.53
CA SER A 110 12.17 -4.94 3.33
C SER A 110 10.87 -5.64 2.92
N LEU A 111 10.01 -4.94 2.18
CA LEU A 111 8.75 -5.49 1.67
C LEU A 111 8.89 -5.88 0.20
N LEU A 112 8.85 -7.18 -0.07
CA LEU A 112 8.76 -7.71 -1.44
C LEU A 112 7.30 -7.89 -1.83
N GLY A 113 6.92 -7.30 -2.96
CA GLY A 113 5.60 -7.46 -3.56
C GLY A 113 5.67 -8.42 -4.73
N THR A 114 5.02 -9.57 -4.61
CA THR A 114 4.77 -10.50 -5.73
C THR A 114 3.32 -10.39 -6.19
N TYR A 115 3.05 -10.79 -7.43
CA TYR A 115 1.70 -10.75 -7.99
C TYR A 115 1.21 -12.17 -8.25
N HIS A 116 -0.02 -12.44 -7.80
CA HIS A 116 -0.70 -13.70 -8.03
C HIS A 116 -1.95 -13.46 -8.88
N LEU A 117 -1.99 -14.16 -10.01
CA LEU A 117 -3.10 -14.17 -10.93
C LEU A 117 -4.03 -15.33 -10.57
N VAL A 118 -5.31 -15.04 -10.37
CA VAL A 118 -6.33 -16.07 -10.09
C VAL A 118 -7.43 -15.99 -11.15
N ILE A 119 -7.77 -17.14 -11.72
CA ILE A 119 -8.79 -17.27 -12.76
C ILE A 119 -9.94 -18.13 -12.24
N ASP A 120 -11.14 -17.56 -12.25
CA ASP A 120 -12.38 -18.32 -12.07
C ASP A 120 -12.77 -18.98 -13.40
N ASN A 121 -12.56 -20.31 -13.46
CA ASN A 121 -12.87 -21.10 -14.64
C ASN A 121 -14.37 -21.25 -14.91
N LYS A 122 -15.25 -20.97 -13.94
CA LYS A 122 -16.70 -20.98 -14.14
C LYS A 122 -17.16 -19.73 -14.89
N LEU A 123 -16.52 -18.60 -14.65
CA LEU A 123 -16.82 -17.32 -15.30
C LEU A 123 -16.06 -17.11 -16.61
N CYS A 124 -14.91 -17.77 -16.78
CA CYS A 124 -14.05 -17.60 -17.95
C CYS A 124 -14.65 -18.20 -19.23
N MET A 125 -15.01 -17.34 -20.19
CA MET A 125 -15.45 -17.75 -21.53
C MET A 125 -14.32 -18.03 -22.52
N LYS A 126 -13.05 -17.93 -22.09
CA LYS A 126 -11.86 -18.23 -22.91
C LYS A 126 -11.81 -17.39 -24.20
N CYS A 127 -12.22 -16.12 -24.13
CA CYS A 127 -12.18 -15.20 -25.26
C CYS A 127 -10.77 -14.67 -25.59
N GLY A 128 -9.83 -14.75 -24.64
CA GLY A 128 -8.43 -14.39 -24.89
C GLY A 128 -8.08 -12.92 -24.70
N ASN A 129 -9.05 -12.05 -24.42
CA ASN A 129 -8.83 -10.61 -24.21
C ASN A 129 -7.74 -10.30 -23.17
N CYS A 130 -7.69 -11.06 -22.07
CA CYS A 130 -6.65 -10.90 -21.04
C CYS A 130 -5.24 -11.22 -21.55
N SER A 131 -5.11 -12.17 -22.48
CA SER A 131 -3.83 -12.55 -23.07
C SER A 131 -3.34 -11.46 -24.03
N VAL A 132 -4.23 -10.93 -24.87
CA VAL A 132 -3.93 -9.89 -25.87
C VAL A 132 -3.73 -8.51 -25.24
N ALA A 133 -4.51 -8.16 -24.22
CA ALA A 133 -4.42 -6.87 -23.54
C ALA A 133 -3.19 -6.76 -22.62
N CYS A 134 -2.53 -7.87 -22.29
CA CYS A 134 -1.35 -7.84 -21.43
C CYS A 134 -0.14 -7.23 -22.19
N PRO A 135 0.45 -6.13 -21.68
CA PRO A 135 1.58 -5.47 -22.35
C PRO A 135 2.82 -6.36 -22.38
N ILE A 136 3.09 -7.12 -21.31
CA ILE A 136 4.24 -8.03 -21.24
C ILE A 136 4.08 -9.20 -22.21
N ASN A 137 2.87 -9.74 -22.37
CA ASN A 137 2.63 -10.76 -23.39
C ASN A 137 2.88 -10.22 -24.80
N LYS A 138 2.49 -8.97 -25.08
CA LYS A 138 2.71 -8.32 -26.36
C LYS A 138 4.19 -8.02 -26.62
N GLU A 139 4.97 -7.76 -25.58
CA GLU A 139 6.43 -7.61 -25.67
C GLU A 139 7.11 -8.94 -26.04
N ILE A 140 6.66 -10.05 -25.43
CA ILE A 140 7.18 -11.40 -25.69
C ILE A 140 6.73 -11.94 -27.06
N ASP A 141 5.47 -11.67 -27.45
CA ASP A 141 4.90 -12.06 -28.74
C ASP A 141 4.22 -10.85 -29.42
N PRO A 142 4.96 -10.07 -30.22
CA PRO A 142 4.42 -8.89 -30.90
C PRO A 142 3.27 -9.18 -31.89
N ARG A 143 3.12 -10.43 -32.35
CA ARG A 143 2.07 -10.84 -33.29
C ARG A 143 0.74 -11.14 -32.60
N LEU A 144 0.71 -11.16 -31.27
CA LEU A 144 -0.45 -11.49 -30.43
C LEU A 144 -1.69 -10.63 -30.70
N ALA A 145 -1.55 -9.43 -31.29
CA ALA A 145 -2.68 -8.57 -31.61
C ALA A 145 -3.69 -9.16 -32.61
N HIS A 146 -3.29 -10.14 -33.42
CA HIS A 146 -4.13 -10.68 -34.49
C HIS A 146 -4.91 -11.94 -34.09
N ASN A 147 -4.45 -12.65 -33.05
CA ASN A 147 -5.03 -13.89 -32.59
C ASN A 147 -5.48 -13.75 -31.14
N ALA A 148 -6.62 -14.34 -30.78
CA ALA A 148 -7.12 -14.34 -29.39
C ALA A 148 -6.15 -15.01 -28.39
N THR A 149 -5.13 -15.74 -28.85
CA THR A 149 -4.12 -16.38 -28.00
C THR A 149 -2.76 -16.38 -28.68
N SER A 150 -1.69 -16.33 -27.87
CA SER A 150 -0.31 -16.52 -28.34
C SER A 150 -0.07 -17.98 -28.72
N SER A 151 0.92 -18.24 -29.57
CA SER A 151 1.50 -19.56 -29.83
C SER A 151 2.77 -19.84 -29.02
N ASN A 152 3.35 -18.80 -28.41
CA ASN A 152 4.54 -18.90 -27.58
C ASN A 152 4.15 -19.31 -26.14
N ASP A 153 4.90 -20.22 -25.53
CA ASP A 153 4.70 -20.65 -24.14
C ASP A 153 5.47 -19.76 -23.14
N ASP A 154 6.35 -18.86 -23.59
CA ASP A 154 7.07 -17.93 -22.72
C ASP A 154 6.20 -16.78 -22.17
N VAL A 155 4.98 -16.61 -22.68
CA VAL A 155 4.04 -15.56 -22.25
C VAL A 155 3.51 -15.80 -20.84
N ILE A 156 3.02 -14.76 -20.17
CA ILE A 156 2.44 -14.86 -18.81
C ILE A 156 1.24 -15.81 -18.80
N MET A 157 0.34 -15.64 -19.77
CA MET A 157 -0.90 -16.41 -19.85
C MET A 157 -1.40 -16.53 -21.28
N ARG A 158 -1.98 -17.67 -21.63
CA ARG A 158 -2.58 -17.96 -22.93
C ARG A 158 -3.71 -18.97 -22.83
N ILE A 159 -4.47 -19.14 -23.91
CA ILE A 159 -5.45 -20.22 -23.99
C ILE A 159 -4.73 -21.48 -24.47
N LYS A 160 -4.77 -22.54 -23.66
CA LYS A 160 -4.22 -23.87 -23.96
C LYS A 160 -5.27 -24.91 -23.58
N ASN A 161 -5.54 -25.87 -24.47
CA ASN A 161 -6.54 -26.93 -24.26
C ASN A 161 -7.93 -26.40 -23.85
N SER A 162 -8.41 -25.37 -24.54
CA SER A 162 -9.70 -24.73 -24.23
C SER A 162 -9.80 -24.23 -22.79
N LYS A 163 -8.70 -23.82 -22.16
CA LYS A 163 -8.66 -23.19 -20.83
C LYS A 163 -7.65 -22.05 -20.84
N LEU A 164 -7.94 -20.99 -20.10
CA LEU A 164 -6.96 -19.95 -19.84
C LEU A 164 -5.95 -20.46 -18.81
N THR A 165 -4.68 -20.52 -19.19
CA THR A 165 -3.59 -21.05 -18.37
C THR A 165 -2.56 -19.95 -18.13
N ILE A 166 -2.14 -19.82 -16.87
CA ILE A 166 -1.03 -18.95 -16.46
C ILE A 166 0.23 -19.81 -16.50
N LEU A 167 1.23 -19.37 -17.25
CA LEU A 167 2.50 -20.09 -17.44
C LEU A 167 3.60 -19.45 -16.59
N HIS A 168 3.74 -18.13 -16.68
CA HIS A 168 4.81 -17.35 -16.05
C HIS A 168 4.26 -16.22 -15.17
N PRO A 169 3.71 -16.53 -13.97
CA PRO A 169 3.18 -15.50 -13.07
C PRO A 169 4.26 -14.53 -12.56
N GLU A 170 5.51 -14.96 -12.47
CA GLU A 170 6.66 -14.17 -12.02
C GLU A 170 6.98 -12.97 -12.92
N LYS A 171 6.60 -13.03 -14.20
CA LYS A 171 6.76 -11.93 -15.16
C LYS A 171 5.67 -10.86 -15.03
N CYS A 172 4.65 -11.10 -14.20
CA CYS A 172 3.54 -10.16 -14.01
C CYS A 172 3.98 -8.94 -13.17
N THR A 173 3.76 -7.74 -13.70
CA THR A 173 4.06 -6.47 -13.01
C THR A 173 2.87 -5.90 -12.23
N GLY A 174 1.72 -6.58 -12.26
CA GLY A 174 0.53 -6.15 -11.50
C GLY A 174 -0.24 -4.98 -12.09
N CYS A 175 -0.07 -4.66 -13.37
CA CYS A 175 -0.75 -3.51 -14.03
C CYS A 175 -2.29 -3.59 -14.10
N LYS A 176 -2.91 -4.72 -13.75
CA LYS A 176 -4.37 -4.97 -13.74
C LYS A 176 -5.12 -4.84 -15.08
N THR A 177 -4.45 -4.55 -16.19
CA THR A 177 -5.05 -4.47 -17.53
C THR A 177 -5.92 -5.69 -17.88
N CYS A 178 -5.48 -6.90 -17.51
CA CYS A 178 -6.22 -8.13 -17.78
C CYS A 178 -7.53 -8.25 -16.98
N GLU A 179 -7.57 -7.69 -15.77
CA GLU A 179 -8.75 -7.66 -14.91
C GLU A 179 -9.77 -6.63 -15.42
N GLU A 180 -9.30 -5.45 -15.82
CA GLU A 180 -10.14 -4.37 -16.35
C GLU A 180 -10.77 -4.73 -17.70
N THR A 181 -10.01 -5.39 -18.58
CA THR A 181 -10.48 -5.77 -19.92
C THR A 181 -11.39 -7.01 -19.89
N CYS A 182 -11.46 -7.74 -18.78
CA CYS A 182 -12.23 -8.98 -18.72
C CYS A 182 -13.74 -8.69 -18.63
N PRO A 183 -14.55 -8.98 -19.67
CA PRO A 183 -15.97 -8.66 -19.66
C PRO A 183 -16.74 -9.41 -18.57
N ASN A 184 -16.29 -10.63 -18.23
CA ASN A 184 -16.91 -11.49 -17.23
C ASN A 184 -16.28 -11.36 -15.83
N ARG A 185 -15.27 -10.49 -15.67
CA ARG A 185 -14.51 -10.34 -14.42
C ARG A 185 -13.96 -11.67 -13.86
N ALA A 186 -13.61 -12.59 -14.76
CA ALA A 186 -13.18 -13.95 -14.43
C ALA A 186 -11.72 -14.03 -13.96
N ILE A 187 -10.94 -12.97 -14.10
CA ILE A 187 -9.53 -12.91 -13.69
C ILE A 187 -9.34 -11.81 -12.64
N ARG A 188 -8.52 -12.09 -11.63
CA ARG A 188 -8.13 -11.17 -10.56
C ARG A 188 -6.64 -11.12 -10.41
N VAL A 189 -6.11 -9.93 -10.17
CA VAL A 189 -4.69 -9.71 -9.86
C VAL A 189 -4.56 -9.34 -8.39
N TYR A 190 -4.01 -10.25 -7.59
CA TYR A 190 -3.70 -10.01 -6.19
C TYR A 190 -2.23 -9.65 -6.03
N ARG A 191 -1.94 -8.67 -5.18
CA ARG A 191 -0.59 -8.41 -4.69
C ARG A 191 -0.42 -9.15 -3.38
N ARG A 192 0.63 -9.97 -3.28
CA ARG A 192 1.07 -10.56 -2.02
C ARG A 192 2.32 -9.82 -1.59
N VAL A 193 2.32 -9.36 -0.34
CA VAL A 193 3.43 -8.63 0.24
C VAL A 193 4.01 -9.50 1.33
N GLU A 194 5.30 -9.78 1.22
CA GLU A 194 6.04 -10.59 2.17
C GLU A 194 7.15 -9.71 2.76
N ALA A 195 7.30 -9.76 4.08
CA ALA A 195 8.42 -9.14 4.76
C ALA A 195 9.63 -10.07 4.64
N VAL A 196 10.73 -9.55 4.08
CA VAL A 196 11.99 -10.25 3.94
C VAL A 196 13.01 -9.57 4.83
N GLN A 197 13.85 -10.37 5.48
CA GLN A 197 14.95 -9.93 6.32
C GLN A 197 16.25 -10.49 5.77
N ASP A 198 17.23 -9.62 5.53
CA ASP A 198 18.55 -10.01 5.00
C ASP A 198 19.54 -10.43 6.10
#